data_AF-A0A3G5FF93-F1
#
_entry.id   AF-A0A3G5FF93-F1
#
_cell.length_a   1.000
_cell.length_b   1.000
_cell.length_c   1.000
_cell.angle_alpha   90.00
_cell.angle_beta   90.00
_cell.angle_gamma   90.00
#
_symmetry.space_group_name_H-M   'P 1'
#
loop_
_entity.id
_entity.type
_entity.pdbx_description
1 polymer ?
#
loop_
_entity_poly.entity_id
_entity_poly.type
_entity_poly.pdbx_seq_one_letter_code
_entity_poly.pdbx_strand_id
1 'polypeptide(L)'
;MENGKTIKELAEEFGVSKQAIRKQLTDDFRENYVQTNTANPSNQLVVTVAGYHILKSHFIKGFDRKPSSNQNEKVGGNAGGNLVTTLEQYNSDLKSEIHSKNEQIKSLQEALNYQQQLLDQQQQLNVDDKQLIQSLRQQLALENSETENATTTESTEEQASKDQRINELESQLQQEKENKQLSTKKWWQFWK
;
A
#
# COMPACT_ATOMS: atom_id res chain seq x y z
N MET A 1 -22.19 -9.26 -19.32
CA MET A 1 -21.58 -9.07 -20.65
C MET A 1 -20.12 -8.81 -20.39
N GLU A 2 -19.22 -9.64 -20.93
CA GLU A 2 -17.78 -9.44 -20.77
C GLU A 2 -17.37 -8.21 -21.57
N ASN A 3 -16.88 -7.17 -20.89
CA ASN A 3 -16.48 -5.92 -21.54
C ASN A 3 -15.12 -6.16 -22.24
N GLY A 4 -15.15 -6.36 -23.56
CA GLY A 4 -13.93 -6.42 -24.37
C GLY A 4 -13.16 -5.09 -24.34
N LYS A 5 -11.83 -5.16 -24.47
CA LYS A 5 -10.94 -3.99 -24.46
C LYS A 5 -10.63 -3.50 -25.87
N THR A 6 -10.58 -2.19 -26.05
CA THR A 6 -10.20 -1.58 -27.33
C THR A 6 -8.70 -1.67 -27.56
N ILE A 7 -8.27 -1.60 -28.84
CA ILE A 7 -6.84 -1.55 -29.20
C ILE A 7 -6.11 -0.40 -28.49
N LYS A 8 -6.80 0.71 -28.17
CA LYS A 8 -6.20 1.83 -27.43
C LYS A 8 -5.86 1.43 -25.99
N GLU A 9 -6.80 0.83 -25.27
CA GLU A 9 -6.61 0.41 -23.88
C GLU A 9 -5.54 -0.68 -23.79
N LEU A 10 -5.54 -1.62 -24.73
CA LEU A 10 -4.50 -2.65 -24.84
C LEU A 10 -3.11 -2.04 -25.05
N ALA A 11 -2.99 -1.01 -25.88
CA ALA A 11 -1.71 -0.34 -26.16
C ALA A 11 -1.14 0.32 -24.91
N GLU A 12 -2.01 1.01 -24.17
CA GLU A 12 -1.65 1.68 -22.93
C GLU A 12 -1.26 0.69 -21.83
N GLU A 13 -2.04 -0.39 -21.67
CA GLU A 13 -1.78 -1.41 -20.65
C GLU A 13 -0.55 -2.27 -20.94
N PHE A 14 -0.31 -2.62 -22.21
CA PHE A 14 0.86 -3.41 -22.60
C PHE A 14 2.12 -2.55 -22.78
N GLY A 15 2.01 -1.22 -22.75
CA GLY A 15 3.13 -0.31 -23.01
C GLY A 15 3.68 -0.39 -24.44
N VAL A 16 2.84 -0.76 -25.41
CA VAL A 16 3.22 -0.92 -26.83
C VAL A 16 2.42 -0.02 -27.73
N SER A 17 2.89 0.20 -28.97
CA SER A 17 2.13 1.01 -29.92
C SER A 17 0.84 0.31 -30.37
N LYS A 18 -0.21 1.09 -30.67
CA LYS A 18 -1.46 0.58 -31.28
C LYS A 18 -1.18 -0.21 -32.57
N GLN A 19 -0.13 0.15 -33.29
CA GLN A 19 0.29 -0.53 -34.51
C GLN A 19 0.89 -1.92 -34.22
N ALA A 20 1.65 -2.05 -33.13
CA ALA A 20 2.18 -3.34 -32.70
C ALA A 20 1.05 -4.33 -32.37
N ILE A 21 -0.01 -3.86 -31.69
CA ILE A 21 -1.21 -4.68 -31.44
C ILE A 21 -1.91 -5.04 -32.74
N ARG A 22 -2.15 -4.07 -33.65
CA ARG A 22 -2.77 -4.36 -34.96
C ARG A 22 -2.03 -5.42 -35.76
N LYS A 23 -0.69 -5.46 -35.66
CA LYS A 23 0.13 -6.49 -36.32
C LYS A 23 -0.14 -7.90 -35.80
N GLN A 24 -0.57 -8.04 -34.55
CA GLN A 24 -0.94 -9.31 -33.93
C GLN A 24 -2.40 -9.71 -34.16
N LEU A 25 -3.25 -8.79 -34.63
CA LEU A 25 -4.63 -9.08 -35.05
C LEU A 25 -4.63 -9.65 -36.48
N THR A 26 -4.12 -10.86 -36.65
CA THR A 26 -4.24 -11.63 -37.91
C THR A 26 -5.70 -11.97 -38.21
N ASP A 27 -6.02 -12.34 -39.45
CA ASP A 27 -7.40 -12.63 -39.85
C ASP A 27 -8.02 -13.76 -39.00
N ASP A 28 -7.26 -14.83 -38.73
CA ASP A 28 -7.66 -15.92 -37.82
C ASP A 28 -7.92 -15.42 -36.38
N PHE A 29 -7.10 -14.49 -35.89
CA PHE A 29 -7.29 -13.91 -34.56
C PHE A 29 -8.54 -13.04 -34.50
N ARG A 30 -8.83 -12.31 -35.59
CA ARG A 30 -9.99 -11.43 -35.68
C ARG A 30 -11.30 -12.21 -35.73
N GLU A 31 -11.32 -13.33 -36.42
CA GLU A 31 -12.49 -14.21 -36.51
C GLU A 31 -12.90 -14.77 -35.14
N ASN A 32 -11.91 -15.14 -34.32
CA ASN A 32 -12.16 -15.82 -33.05
C ASN A 32 -12.28 -14.87 -31.84
N TYR A 33 -11.54 -13.76 -31.84
CA TYR A 33 -11.32 -12.98 -30.61
C TYR A 33 -11.60 -11.48 -30.72
N VAL A 34 -11.96 -10.98 -31.91
CA VAL A 34 -12.28 -9.56 -32.12
C VAL A 34 -13.75 -9.42 -32.48
N GLN A 35 -14.44 -8.54 -31.76
CA GLN A 35 -15.84 -8.24 -31.98
C GLN A 35 -16.00 -6.75 -32.24
N THR A 36 -17.02 -6.40 -33.02
CA THR A 36 -17.38 -5.00 -33.23
C THR A 36 -18.37 -4.60 -32.15
N ASN A 37 -18.00 -3.64 -31.31
CA ASN A 37 -18.91 -3.08 -30.32
C ASN A 37 -19.91 -2.15 -31.04
N THR A 38 -21.12 -2.66 -31.25
CA THR A 38 -22.27 -1.97 -31.87
C THR A 38 -23.02 -1.06 -30.90
N ALA A 39 -22.69 -1.06 -29.60
CA ALA A 39 -23.32 -0.19 -28.62
C ALA A 39 -22.81 1.27 -28.70
N ASN A 40 -21.66 1.49 -29.36
CA ASN A 40 -21.10 2.82 -29.59
C ASN A 40 -21.34 3.26 -31.04
N PRO A 41 -21.65 4.55 -31.29
CA PRO A 41 -21.95 5.07 -32.64
C PRO A 41 -20.77 4.98 -33.62
N SER A 42 -19.57 4.66 -33.13
CA SER A 42 -18.35 4.57 -33.94
C SER A 42 -17.92 3.13 -34.26
N ASN A 43 -18.74 2.10 -34.01
CA ASN A 43 -18.43 0.69 -34.32
C ASN A 43 -16.98 0.28 -33.96
N GLN A 44 -16.61 0.48 -32.70
CA GLN A 44 -15.22 0.24 -32.27
C GLN A 44 -14.93 -1.25 -32.16
N LEU A 45 -13.78 -1.68 -32.70
CA LEU A 45 -13.27 -3.04 -32.52
C LEU A 45 -12.81 -3.23 -31.07
N VAL A 46 -13.39 -4.22 -30.42
CA VAL A 46 -13.03 -4.66 -29.07
C VAL A 46 -12.49 -6.08 -29.14
N VAL A 47 -11.44 -6.33 -28.38
CA VAL A 47 -10.87 -7.66 -28.20
C VAL A 47 -11.54 -8.30 -27.00
N THR A 48 -12.03 -9.52 -27.18
CA THR A 48 -12.61 -10.34 -26.11
C THR A 48 -11.59 -10.62 -24.99
N VAL A 49 -12.07 -11.03 -23.81
CA VAL A 49 -11.18 -11.34 -22.69
C VAL A 49 -10.21 -12.48 -23.03
N ALA A 50 -10.64 -13.48 -23.80
CA ALA A 50 -9.74 -14.53 -24.30
C ALA A 50 -8.64 -13.96 -25.22
N GLY A 51 -8.99 -13.10 -26.18
CA GLY A 51 -8.02 -12.43 -27.05
C GLY A 51 -7.04 -11.51 -26.30
N TYR A 52 -7.51 -10.83 -25.26
CA TYR A 52 -6.67 -10.01 -24.38
C TYR A 52 -5.52 -10.83 -23.79
N HIS A 53 -5.81 -12.01 -23.24
CA HIS A 53 -4.79 -12.85 -22.60
C HIS A 53 -3.75 -13.37 -23.61
N ILE A 54 -4.19 -13.72 -24.82
CA ILE A 54 -3.29 -14.13 -25.91
C ILE A 54 -2.36 -12.98 -26.30
N LEU A 55 -2.89 -11.77 -26.53
CA LEU A 55 -2.07 -10.60 -26.85
C LEU A 55 -1.13 -10.23 -25.70
N LYS A 56 -1.62 -10.28 -24.46
CA LYS A 56 -0.84 -10.01 -23.26
C LYS A 56 0.38 -10.93 -23.19
N SER A 57 0.20 -12.23 -23.47
CA SER A 57 1.31 -13.19 -23.50
C SER A 57 2.38 -12.84 -24.56
N HIS A 58 1.94 -12.33 -25.72
CA HIS A 58 2.85 -11.98 -26.82
C HIS A 58 3.69 -10.74 -26.48
N PHE A 59 3.12 -9.75 -25.79
CA PHE A 59 3.82 -8.51 -25.45
C PHE A 59 4.59 -8.57 -24.12
N ILE A 60 4.16 -9.36 -23.14
CA ILE A 60 4.86 -9.49 -21.85
C ILE A 60 6.17 -10.30 -21.96
N LYS A 61 6.28 -11.24 -22.92
CA LYS A 61 7.52 -12.00 -23.18
C LYS A 61 8.75 -11.14 -23.56
N GLY A 62 8.61 -9.82 -23.70
CA GLY A 62 9.67 -8.89 -24.09
C GLY A 62 10.15 -7.91 -23.00
N PHE A 63 9.56 -7.88 -21.79
CA PHE A 63 9.96 -6.88 -20.78
C PHE A 63 11.39 -7.10 -20.23
N ASP A 64 11.93 -8.32 -20.33
CA ASP A 64 13.32 -8.66 -19.96
C ASP A 64 14.28 -8.84 -21.14
N ARG A 65 13.83 -8.65 -22.39
CA ARG A 65 14.72 -8.71 -23.56
C ARG A 65 14.96 -7.32 -24.11
N LYS A 66 16.04 -6.70 -23.64
CA LYS A 66 16.77 -5.65 -24.37
C LYS A 66 16.78 -6.00 -25.86
N PRO A 67 16.48 -5.07 -26.79
CA PRO A 67 16.36 -5.39 -28.20
C PRO A 67 17.75 -5.72 -28.76
N SER A 68 18.09 -7.00 -28.82
CA SER A 68 19.19 -7.46 -29.65
C SER A 68 18.64 -7.61 -31.06
N SER A 69 19.16 -6.76 -31.95
CA SER A 69 19.00 -6.89 -33.39
C SER A 69 19.29 -8.33 -33.83
N ASN A 70 18.60 -8.71 -34.90
CA ASN A 70 18.73 -9.96 -35.67
C ASN A 70 18.00 -11.14 -35.04
N GLN A 71 16.85 -11.53 -35.59
CA GLN A 71 16.61 -12.90 -36.10
C GLN A 71 15.47 -12.85 -37.13
N ASN A 72 15.85 -12.93 -38.41
CA ASN A 72 14.99 -13.51 -39.45
C ASN A 72 15.09 -15.04 -39.26
N GLU A 73 14.18 -15.65 -38.51
CA GLU A 73 14.02 -17.10 -38.54
C GLU A 73 12.63 -17.48 -39.06
N LYS A 74 12.69 -18.21 -40.16
CA LYS A 74 11.60 -18.73 -40.97
C LYS A 74 11.03 -19.94 -40.22
N VAL A 75 10.00 -19.77 -39.40
CA VAL A 75 9.37 -20.88 -38.66
C VAL A 75 8.33 -21.56 -39.56
N GLY A 76 8.79 -22.54 -40.32
CA GLY A 76 7.95 -23.57 -40.92
C GLY A 76 7.74 -24.72 -39.94
N GLY A 77 6.48 -25.03 -39.64
CA GLY A 77 6.04 -26.40 -39.32
C GLY A 77 6.40 -26.99 -37.95
N ASN A 78 6.04 -26.36 -36.81
CA ASN A 78 5.65 -27.06 -35.57
C ASN A 78 5.04 -26.10 -34.52
N ALA A 79 3.97 -25.38 -34.88
CA ALA A 79 3.39 -24.35 -34.01
C ALA A 79 2.69 -24.92 -32.76
N GLY A 80 2.18 -26.16 -32.81
CA GLY A 80 1.40 -26.76 -31.71
C GLY A 80 2.24 -27.17 -30.49
N GLY A 81 3.41 -27.79 -30.71
CA GLY A 81 4.28 -28.26 -29.61
C GLY A 81 4.98 -27.12 -28.85
N ASN A 82 5.35 -26.04 -29.56
CA ASN A 82 5.97 -24.85 -28.95
C ASN A 82 4.96 -24.04 -28.11
N LEU A 83 3.69 -24.06 -28.51
CA LEU A 83 2.63 -23.38 -27.78
C LEU A 83 2.31 -24.09 -26.47
N VAL A 84 2.22 -25.42 -26.47
CA VAL A 84 1.95 -26.21 -25.25
C VAL A 84 3.06 -26.02 -24.22
N THR A 85 4.33 -26.14 -24.62
CA THR A 85 5.47 -25.93 -23.71
C THR A 85 5.55 -24.50 -23.20
N THR A 86 5.23 -23.51 -24.05
CA THR A 86 5.09 -22.11 -23.63
C THR A 86 4.00 -21.93 -22.58
N LEU A 87 2.83 -22.54 -22.76
CA LEU A 87 1.69 -22.42 -21.86
C LEU A 87 1.97 -23.11 -20.52
N GLU A 88 2.63 -24.26 -20.53
CA GLU A 88 3.08 -24.95 -19.32
C GLU A 88 4.08 -24.10 -18.52
N GLN A 89 5.05 -23.49 -19.20
CA GLN A 89 6.01 -22.60 -18.57
C GLN A 89 5.34 -21.36 -17.98
N TYR A 90 4.41 -20.74 -18.72
CA TYR A 90 3.62 -19.62 -18.21
C TYR A 90 2.77 -19.96 -16.98
N ASN A 91 2.13 -21.13 -16.98
CA ASN A 91 1.38 -21.62 -15.82
C ASN A 91 2.30 -21.88 -14.63
N SER A 92 3.52 -22.38 -14.87
CA SER A 92 4.53 -22.57 -13.82
C SER A 92 4.98 -21.23 -13.23
N ASP A 93 5.26 -20.25 -14.07
CA ASP A 93 5.69 -18.91 -13.64
C ASP A 93 4.57 -18.21 -12.85
N LEU A 94 3.32 -18.28 -13.33
CA LEU A 94 2.15 -17.78 -12.59
C LEU A 94 1.99 -18.47 -11.24
N LYS A 95 2.16 -19.78 -11.18
CA LYS A 95 2.05 -20.54 -9.91
C LYS A 95 3.13 -20.11 -8.93
N SER A 96 4.36 -19.90 -9.41
CA SER A 96 5.47 -19.36 -8.60
C SER A 96 5.17 -17.96 -8.10
N GLU A 97 4.65 -17.07 -8.96
CA GLU A 97 4.28 -15.71 -8.59
C GLU A 97 3.15 -15.69 -7.54
N ILE A 98 2.11 -16.52 -7.73
CA ILE A 98 1.02 -16.68 -6.75
C ILE A 98 1.57 -17.16 -5.41
N HIS A 99 2.49 -18.14 -5.42
CA HIS A 99 3.11 -18.64 -4.20
C HIS A 99 3.90 -17.54 -3.48
N SER A 100 4.75 -16.80 -4.20
CA SER A 100 5.52 -15.68 -3.65
C SER A 100 4.62 -14.59 -3.06
N LYS A 101 3.56 -14.20 -3.78
CA LYS A 101 2.57 -13.22 -3.27
C LYS A 101 1.84 -13.74 -2.03
N ASN A 102 1.48 -15.02 -1.98
CA ASN A 102 0.84 -15.60 -0.80
C ASN A 102 1.75 -15.57 0.42
N GLU A 103 3.04 -15.87 0.27
CA GLU A 103 4.01 -15.76 1.38
C GLU A 103 4.19 -14.31 1.83
N GLN A 104 4.23 -13.36 0.90
CA GLN A 104 4.25 -11.93 1.25
C GLN A 104 2.99 -11.51 2.03
N ILE A 105 1.81 -11.97 1.61
CA ILE A 105 0.54 -11.70 2.31
C ILE A 105 0.58 -12.24 3.73
N LYS A 106 1.07 -13.48 3.93
CA LYS A 106 1.22 -14.06 5.27
C LYS A 106 2.15 -13.21 6.15
N SER A 107 3.32 -12.83 5.63
CA SER A 107 4.27 -11.99 6.37
C SER A 107 3.66 -10.64 6.76
N LEU A 108 2.91 -10.01 5.85
CA LEU A 108 2.19 -8.75 6.17
C LEU A 108 1.10 -8.95 7.21
N GLN A 109 0.38 -10.08 7.18
CA GLN A 109 -0.63 -10.42 8.19
C GLN A 109 -0.01 -10.65 9.57
N GLU A 110 1.14 -11.32 9.64
CA GLU A 110 1.89 -11.50 10.88
C GLU A 110 2.36 -10.17 11.46
N ALA A 111 2.91 -9.28 10.62
CA ALA A 111 3.31 -7.94 11.03
C ALA A 111 2.12 -7.11 11.55
N LEU A 112 0.96 -7.20 10.89
CA LEU A 112 -0.25 -6.52 11.31
C LEU A 112 -0.76 -7.05 12.65
N ASN A 113 -0.76 -8.36 12.85
CA ASN A 113 -1.13 -8.97 14.13
C ASN A 113 -0.20 -8.52 15.26
N TYR A 114 1.11 -8.47 15.02
CA TYR A 114 2.07 -7.98 15.99
C TYR A 114 1.84 -6.50 16.34
N GLN A 115 1.55 -5.67 15.33
CA GLN A 115 1.23 -4.26 15.55
C GLN A 115 -0.07 -4.08 16.34
N GLN A 116 -1.10 -4.88 16.09
CA GLN A 116 -2.33 -4.87 16.87
C GLN A 116 -2.07 -5.24 18.33
N GLN A 117 -1.26 -6.27 18.59
CA GLN A 117 -0.89 -6.66 19.95
C GLN A 117 -0.15 -5.53 20.69
N LEU A 118 0.79 -4.85 20.03
CA LEU A 118 1.48 -3.69 20.60
C LEU A 118 0.53 -2.54 20.91
N LEU A 119 -0.44 -2.28 20.02
CA LEU A 119 -1.44 -1.25 20.24
C LEU A 119 -2.31 -1.57 21.46
N ASP A 120 -2.74 -2.83 21.60
CA ASP A 120 -3.54 -3.27 22.74
C ASP A 120 -2.76 -3.14 24.05
N GLN A 121 -1.47 -3.52 24.06
CA GLN A 121 -0.58 -3.31 25.21
C GLN A 121 -0.45 -1.83 25.57
N GLN A 122 -0.28 -0.95 24.57
CA GLN A 122 -0.17 0.49 24.81
C GLN A 122 -1.49 1.08 25.34
N GLN A 123 -2.64 0.58 24.89
CA GLN A 123 -3.94 1.01 25.42
C GLN A 123 -4.10 0.59 26.88
N GLN A 124 -3.72 -0.64 27.22
CA GLN A 124 -3.76 -1.13 28.60
C GLN A 124 -2.87 -0.29 29.53
N LEU A 125 -1.61 -0.07 29.15
CA LEU A 125 -0.68 0.76 29.93
C LEU A 125 -1.22 2.19 30.13
N ASN A 126 -1.81 2.79 29.10
CA ASN A 126 -2.41 4.12 29.22
C ASN A 126 -3.59 4.16 30.20
N VAL A 127 -4.35 3.07 30.32
CA VAL A 127 -5.44 2.97 31.31
C VAL A 127 -4.86 2.85 32.71
N ASP A 128 -3.85 2.00 32.89
CA ASP A 128 -3.17 1.78 34.18
C ASP A 128 -2.52 3.09 34.68
N ASP A 129 -1.81 3.80 33.80
CA ASP A 129 -1.20 5.09 34.10
C ASP A 129 -2.24 6.14 34.52
N LYS A 130 -3.39 6.20 33.83
CA LYS A 130 -4.48 7.11 34.22
C LYS A 130 -5.05 6.79 35.60
N GLN A 131 -5.21 5.51 35.92
CA GLN A 131 -5.69 5.08 37.24
C GLN A 131 -4.68 5.43 38.34
N LEU A 132 -3.38 5.21 38.09
CA LEU A 132 -2.32 5.59 39.03
C LEU A 132 -2.25 7.11 39.24
N ILE A 133 -2.35 7.91 38.16
CA ILE A 133 -2.38 9.37 38.27
C ILE A 133 -3.60 9.82 39.09
N GLN A 134 -4.75 9.19 38.88
CA GLN A 134 -5.96 9.50 39.64
C GLN A 134 -5.81 9.17 41.13
N SER A 135 -5.23 8.02 41.48
CA SER A 135 -5.02 7.64 42.87
C SER A 135 -4.01 8.54 43.57
N LEU A 136 -2.91 8.90 42.90
CA LEU A 136 -1.93 9.86 43.41
C LEU A 136 -2.55 11.25 43.63
N ARG A 137 -3.36 11.73 42.69
CA ARG A 137 -4.11 12.99 42.85
C ARG A 137 -5.06 12.95 44.04
N GLN A 138 -5.72 11.82 44.27
CA GLN A 138 -6.61 11.64 45.42
C GLN A 138 -5.84 11.63 46.74
N GLN A 139 -4.68 10.96 46.80
CA GLN A 139 -3.82 10.96 47.98
C GLN A 139 -3.31 12.37 48.32
N LEU A 140 -2.83 13.12 47.31
CA LEU A 140 -2.39 14.51 47.50
C LEU A 140 -3.54 15.43 47.98
N ALA A 141 -4.76 15.23 47.47
CA ALA A 141 -5.92 16.00 47.93
C ALA A 141 -6.25 15.72 49.40
N LEU A 142 -6.11 14.47 49.84
CA LEU A 142 -6.32 14.09 51.25
C LEU A 142 -5.22 14.68 52.15
N GLU A 143 -3.95 14.58 51.77
CA GLU A 143 -2.82 15.14 52.52
C GLU A 143 -2.92 16.67 52.67
N ASN A 144 -3.34 17.38 51.62
CA ASN A 144 -3.60 18.82 51.70
C ASN A 144 -4.79 19.16 52.63
N SER A 145 -5.83 18.32 52.66
CA SER A 145 -6.98 18.53 53.56
C SER A 145 -6.67 18.21 55.04
N GLU A 146 -5.74 17.29 55.31
CA GLU A 146 -5.26 16.96 56.65
C GLU A 146 -4.29 18.03 57.18
N THR A 147 -3.49 18.65 56.31
CA THR A 147 -2.56 19.72 56.67
C THR A 147 -3.23 21.10 56.86
N GLU A 148 -4.34 21.38 56.16
CA GLU A 148 -5.15 22.59 56.39
C GLU A 148 -5.84 22.62 57.78
N ASN A 149 -6.02 21.47 58.44
CA ASN A 149 -6.55 21.41 59.80
C ASN A 149 -5.47 21.55 60.90
N ALA A 150 -4.18 21.54 60.55
CA ALA A 150 -3.08 21.54 61.53
C ALA A 150 -2.19 22.78 61.52
N THR A 151 -2.12 23.56 60.42
CA THR A 151 -1.13 24.65 60.34
C THR A 151 -1.73 25.91 59.74
N THR A 152 -2.45 26.66 60.57
CA THR A 152 -2.60 28.10 60.35
C THR A 152 -1.27 28.73 60.73
N THR A 153 -0.42 29.11 59.75
CA THR A 153 0.25 30.44 59.67
C THR A 153 1.43 30.60 58.68
N GLU A 154 1.99 29.57 58.00
CA GLU A 154 3.25 29.79 57.22
C GLU A 154 3.30 29.31 55.75
N SER A 155 2.28 28.67 55.18
CA SER A 155 2.46 27.89 53.91
C SER A 155 2.14 28.58 52.57
N THR A 156 1.69 29.84 52.55
CA THR A 156 1.20 30.48 51.31
C THR A 156 2.27 30.82 50.26
N GLU A 157 3.52 31.09 50.64
CA GLU A 157 4.58 31.48 49.69
C GLU A 157 5.23 30.26 48.98
N GLU A 158 5.34 29.13 49.65
CA GLU A 158 5.89 27.89 49.07
C GLU A 158 4.91 27.21 48.10
N GLN A 159 3.61 27.25 48.38
CA GLN A 159 2.59 26.75 47.44
C GLN A 159 2.52 27.60 46.17
N ALA A 160 2.56 28.94 46.30
CA ALA A 160 2.59 29.84 45.14
C ALA A 160 3.85 29.62 44.26
N SER A 161 5.00 29.33 44.88
CA SER A 161 6.24 29.02 44.15
C SER A 161 6.19 27.66 43.44
N LYS A 162 5.55 26.66 44.05
CA LYS A 162 5.34 25.33 43.43
C LYS A 162 4.38 25.41 42.25
N ASP A 163 3.29 26.16 42.36
CA ASP A 163 2.31 26.35 41.28
C ASP A 163 2.90 27.12 40.09
N GLN A 164 3.75 28.12 40.35
CA GLN A 164 4.52 28.79 39.29
C GLN A 164 5.48 27.83 38.58
N ARG A 165 6.16 26.96 39.33
CA ARG A 165 7.08 25.97 38.77
C ARG A 165 6.35 24.92 37.92
N ILE A 166 5.14 24.51 38.32
CA ILE A 166 4.30 23.58 37.57
C ILE A 166 3.86 24.20 36.25
N ASN A 167 3.37 25.45 36.25
CA ASN A 167 2.98 26.15 35.03
C ASN A 167 4.15 26.33 34.05
N GLU A 168 5.35 26.61 34.56
CA GLU A 168 6.54 26.75 33.73
C GLU A 168 6.95 25.41 33.09
N LEU A 169 6.85 24.29 33.83
CA LEU A 169 7.11 22.95 33.30
C LEU A 169 6.06 22.54 32.24
N GLU A 170 4.78 22.88 32.45
CA GLU A 170 3.72 22.62 31.47
C GLU A 170 3.92 23.40 30.17
N SER A 171 4.35 24.66 30.26
CA SER A 171 4.69 25.50 29.10
C SER A 171 5.87 24.91 28.31
N GLN A 172 6.92 24.46 28.99
CA GLN A 172 8.08 23.82 28.36
C GLN A 172 7.70 22.50 27.66
N LEU A 173 6.85 21.69 28.29
CA LEU A 173 6.35 20.43 27.70
C LEU A 173 5.54 20.69 26.42
N GLN A 174 4.72 21.74 26.41
CA GLN A 174 3.93 22.12 25.25
C GLN A 174 4.82 22.61 24.10
N GLN A 175 5.84 23.41 24.40
CA GLN A 175 6.81 23.90 23.41
C GLN A 175 7.65 22.75 22.81
N GLU A 176 8.02 21.76 23.62
CA GLU A 176 8.71 20.55 23.14
C GLU A 176 7.83 19.70 22.22
N LYS A 177 6.55 19.54 22.55
CA LYS A 177 5.57 18.86 21.70
C LYS A 177 5.41 19.56 20.35
N GLU A 178 5.31 20.89 20.34
CA GLU A 178 5.22 21.69 19.11
C GLU A 178 6.49 21.59 18.26
N ASN A 179 7.68 21.62 18.88
CA ASN A 179 8.95 21.44 18.17
C ASN A 179 9.11 20.03 17.58
N LYS A 180 8.69 18.98 18.28
CA LYS A 180 8.67 17.61 17.73
C LYS A 180 7.69 17.48 16.55
N GLN A 181 6.54 18.15 16.61
CA GLN A 181 5.58 18.21 15.50
C GLN A 181 6.11 18.98 14.28
N LEU A 182 6.90 20.05 14.48
CA LEU A 182 7.53 20.80 13.39
C LEU A 182 8.69 20.03 12.73
N SER A 183 9.49 19.31 13.53
CA SER A 183 10.58 18.44 13.06
C SER A 183 10.05 17.28 12.18
N THR A 184 8.98 16.61 12.63
CA THR A 184 8.31 15.53 11.89
C THR A 184 7.55 16.01 10.64
N LYS A 185 7.33 17.31 10.46
CA LYS A 185 6.83 17.87 9.19
C LYS A 185 7.94 18.21 8.19
N LYS A 186 9.17 18.43 8.64
CA LYS A 186 10.29 18.92 7.81
C LYS A 186 11.26 17.84 7.33
N TRP A 187 11.32 16.67 7.95
CA TRP A 187 12.22 15.58 7.50
C TRP A 187 11.97 15.11 6.05
N TRP A 188 10.72 15.15 5.55
CA TRP A 188 10.39 14.84 4.16
C TRP A 188 10.90 15.87 3.12
N GLN A 189 11.27 17.08 3.54
CA GLN A 189 11.77 18.14 2.63
C GLN A 189 13.26 18.01 2.32
N PHE A 190 14.01 17.18 3.07
CA PHE A 190 15.44 16.94 2.85
C PHE A 190 15.74 15.85 1.82
N TRP A 191 14.72 15.16 1.30
CA TRP A 191 14.83 14.06 0.33
C TRP A 191 14.31 14.43 -1.07
N LYS A 192 14.23 15.72 -1.40
CA LYS A 192 13.84 16.24 -2.71
C LYS A 192 15.04 16.92 -3.38
#